data_AF-A0A1F8YHK5-F1
#
_entry.id   AF-A0A1F8YHK5-F1
#
_cell.length_a   1.000
_cell.length_b   1.000
_cell.length_c   1.000
_cell.angle_alpha   90.00
_cell.angle_beta   90.00
_cell.angle_gamma   90.00
#
_symmetry.space_group_name_H-M   'P 1'
#
loop_
_entity.id
_entity.type
_entity.pdbx_description
1 polymer ?
#
loop_
_entity_poly.entity_id
_entity_poly.type
_entity_poly.pdbx_seq_one_letter_code
_entity_poly.pdbx_strand_id
1 'polypeptide(L)' 'MGIDNRNIEIIDDIMARVLREKTPQQRLAIAFNMWSFAQKQLTHYLHSIHADWNDEKVQQEAAKRLSHGIT' A
#
# COMPACT_ATOMS: atom_id res chain seq x y z
N MET A 1 7.42 -22.52 1.75
CA MET A 1 7.94 -21.16 2.00
C MET A 1 8.20 -21.07 3.49
N GLY A 2 9.46 -21.22 3.93
CA GLY A 2 9.82 -21.10 5.33
C GLY A 2 10.01 -19.63 5.68
N ILE A 3 9.32 -19.13 6.70
CA ILE A 3 9.54 -17.77 7.18
C ILE A 3 10.84 -17.78 7.98
N ASP A 4 11.86 -17.08 7.48
CA ASP A 4 13.06 -16.78 8.25
C ASP A 4 12.70 -15.69 9.26
N ASN A 5 12.72 -16.03 10.56
CA ASN A 5 12.42 -15.08 11.64
C ASN A 5 13.33 -13.85 11.63
N ARG A 6 14.50 -13.91 10.97
CA ARG A 6 15.41 -12.76 10.83
C ARG A 6 14.93 -11.74 9.79
N ASN A 7 14.00 -12.12 8.91
CA ASN A 7 13.38 -11.24 7.92
C ASN A 7 12.05 -10.64 8.40
N ILE A 8 11.62 -10.96 9.62
CA ILE A 8 10.45 -10.33 10.23
C ILE A 8 10.94 -9.00 10.78
N GLU A 9 10.57 -7.90 10.12
CA GLU A 9 10.76 -6.56 10.67
C GLU A 9 9.93 -6.44 11.95
N ILE A 10 10.61 -6.50 13.10
CA ILE A 10 9.98 -6.32 14.41
C ILE A 10 9.83 -4.82 14.67
N ILE A 11 8.60 -4.39 14.92
CA ILE A 11 8.33 -3.01 15.35
C ILE A 11 8.89 -2.83 16.76
N ASP A 12 9.70 -1.79 16.96
CA ASP A 12 10.21 -1.38 18.26
C ASP A 12 9.07 -1.19 19.29
N ASP A 13 9.30 -1.58 20.54
CA ASP A 13 8.27 -1.59 21.59
C ASP A 13 7.66 -0.20 21.85
N ILE A 14 8.47 0.86 21.72
CA ILE A 14 7.99 2.25 21.89
C ILE A 14 7.03 2.58 20.74
N MET A 15 7.39 2.22 19.51
CA MET A 15 6.52 2.43 18.35
C MET A 15 5.26 1.58 18.41
N ALA A 16 5.37 0.34 18.88
CA ALA A 16 4.22 -0.53 19.09
C ALA A 16 3.23 0.11 20.08
N ARG A 17 3.71 0.72 21.17
CA ARG A 17 2.87 1.47 22.11
C ARG A 17 2.22 2.69 21.46
N VAL A 18 2.98 3.51 20.71
CA VAL A 18 2.47 4.69 20.01
C VAL A 18 1.35 4.34 19.01
N LEU A 19 1.45 3.17 18.35
CA LEU A 19 0.43 2.68 17.42
C LEU A 19 -0.81 2.14 18.16
N ARG A 20 -0.63 1.48 19.31
CA ARG A 20 -1.75 0.99 20.15
C ARG A 20 -2.57 2.14 20.74
N GLU A 21 -1.94 3.26 21.05
CA GLU A 21 -2.60 4.44 21.63
C GLU A 21 -3.37 5.28 20.58
N LYS A 22 -3.30 4.94 19.29
CA LYS A 22 -4.04 5.67 18.24
C LYS A 22 -5.55 5.49 18.39
N THR A 23 -6.28 6.59 18.27
CA THR A 23 -7.75 6.55 18.25
C THR A 23 -8.27 5.83 16.99
N PRO A 24 -9.51 5.33 16.99
CA PRO A 24 -10.11 4.74 15.80
C PRO A 24 -10.03 5.65 14.55
N GLN A 25 -10.24 6.96 14.73
CA GLN A 25 -10.18 7.95 13.65
C GLN A 25 -8.76 8.08 13.09
N GLN A 26 -7.75 8.10 13.96
CA GLN A 26 -6.34 8.15 13.53
C GLN A 26 -5.94 6.87 12.78
N ARG A 27 -6.42 5.71 13.24
CA ARG A 27 -6.17 4.43 12.54
C ARG A 27 -6.78 4.41 11.14
N LEU A 28 -8.00 4.92 11.00
CA LEU A 28 -8.64 5.07 9.68
C LEU A 28 -7.89 6.06 8.80
N ALA A 29 -7.47 7.20 9.34
CA ALA A 29 -6.67 8.17 8.58
C ALA A 29 -5.36 7.56 8.06
N ILE A 30 -4.66 6.77 8.88
CA ILE A 30 -3.46 6.03 8.45
C ILE A 30 -3.81 5.09 7.30
N ALA A 31 -4.85 4.27 7.44
CA ALA A 31 -5.25 3.30 6.41
C ALA A 31 -5.62 4.00 5.08
N PHE A 32 -6.40 5.07 5.12
CA PHE A 32 -6.76 5.83 3.91
C PHE A 32 -5.54 6.49 3.26
N ASN A 33 -4.62 7.04 4.05
CA ASN A 33 -3.40 7.62 3.52
C ASN A 33 -2.50 6.56 2.87
N MET A 34 -2.37 5.39 3.47
CA MET A 34 -1.65 4.26 2.88
C MET A 34 -2.27 3.83 1.56
N TRP A 35 -3.60 3.71 1.51
CA TRP A 35 -4.33 3.37 0.29
C TRP A 35 -4.10 4.39 -0.84
N SER A 36 -4.31 5.68 -0.56
CA SER A 36 -4.12 6.75 -1.55
C SER A 36 -2.67 6.84 -2.03
N PHE A 37 -1.70 6.62 -1.13
CA PHE A 37 -0.29 6.58 -1.50
C PHE A 37 0.02 5.40 -2.43
N ALA A 38 -0.43 4.19 -2.08
CA ALA A 38 -0.24 3.00 -2.90
C ALA A 38 -0.87 3.15 -4.29
N GLN A 39 -2.09 3.68 -4.35
CA GLN A 39 -2.77 3.98 -5.61
C GLN A 39 -1.96 4.92 -6.48
N LYS A 40 -1.53 6.06 -5.93
CA LYS A 40 -0.76 7.06 -6.66
C LYS A 40 0.56 6.48 -7.19
N GLN A 41 1.28 5.75 -6.36
CA GLN A 41 2.54 5.13 -6.77
C GLN A 41 2.35 4.10 -7.87
N LEU A 42 1.32 3.26 -7.76
CA LEU A 42 1.04 2.25 -8.78
C LEU A 42 0.64 2.89 -10.10
N THR A 43 -0.22 3.92 -10.08
CA THR A 43 -0.59 4.68 -11.28
C THR A 43 0.65 5.29 -11.95
N HIS A 44 1.52 5.97 -11.20
CA HIS A 44 2.75 6.54 -11.76
C HIS A 44 3.68 5.48 -12.34
N TYR A 45 3.81 4.34 -11.65
CA TYR A 45 4.61 3.22 -12.13
C TYR A 45 4.06 2.65 -13.44
N LEU A 46 2.74 2.46 -13.54
CA LEU A 46 2.10 1.97 -14.76
C LEU A 46 2.29 2.95 -15.92
N HIS A 47 2.18 4.26 -15.68
CA HIS A 47 2.49 5.27 -16.71
C HIS A 47 3.95 5.22 -17.17
N SER A 48 4.91 4.92 -16.27
CA SER A 48 6.32 4.90 -16.65
C SER A 48 6.70 3.68 -17.51
N ILE A 49 6.00 2.55 -17.35
CA ILE A 49 6.28 1.32 -18.10
C ILE A 49 5.33 1.08 -19.29
N HIS A 50 4.20 1.79 -19.36
CA HIS A 50 3.19 1.66 -20.42
C HIS A 50 2.82 3.04 -21.02
N ALA A 51 3.75 3.63 -21.77
CA ALA A 51 3.57 4.93 -22.41
C ALA A 51 2.45 4.94 -23.48
N ASP A 52 2.06 3.78 -23.99
CA ASP A 52 0.99 3.59 -24.98
C ASP A 52 -0.41 3.50 -24.35
N TRP A 53 -0.51 3.39 -23.02
CA TRP A 53 -1.80 3.28 -22.35
C TRP A 53 -2.42 4.64 -22.12
N ASN A 54 -3.74 4.71 -22.29
CA ASN A 54 -4.52 5.86 -21.86
C ASN A 54 -4.77 5.82 -20.34
N ASP A 55 -5.17 6.95 -19.77
CA ASP A 55 -5.41 7.09 -18.34
C ASP A 55 -6.47 6.10 -17.83
N GLU A 56 -7.52 5.86 -18.59
CA GLU A 56 -8.59 4.93 -18.22
C GLU A 56 -8.06 3.50 -18.00
N LYS A 57 -7.23 3.02 -18.93
CA LYS A 57 -6.63 1.68 -18.84
C LYS A 57 -5.66 1.58 -17.66
N VAL A 58 -4.88 2.62 -17.39
CA VAL A 58 -4.01 2.70 -16.21
C VAL A 58 -4.83 2.64 -14.92
N GLN A 59 -5.93 3.41 -14.82
CA GLN A 59 -6.78 3.41 -13.64
C GLN A 59 -7.48 2.06 -13.41
N GLN A 60 -7.99 1.43 -14.46
CA GLN A 60 -8.61 0.10 -14.38
C GLN A 60 -7.61 -0.95 -13.87
N GLU A 61 -6.38 -0.95 -14.41
CA GLU A 61 -5.35 -1.89 -13.99
C GLU A 61 -4.87 -1.61 -12.55
N ALA A 62 -4.71 -0.34 -12.17
CA ALA A 62 -4.36 0.04 -10.81
C ALA A 62 -5.43 -0.44 -9.81
N ALA A 63 -6.72 -0.20 -10.10
CA ALA A 63 -7.83 -0.67 -9.27
C ALA A 63 -7.84 -2.20 -9.16
N LYS A 64 -7.68 -2.90 -10.29
CA LYS A 64 -7.63 -4.37 -10.33
C LYS A 64 -6.55 -4.92 -9.41
N ARG A 65 -5.31 -4.40 -9.51
CA ARG A 65 -4.16 -4.86 -8.69
C ARG A 65 -4.31 -4.53 -7.22
N LEU A 66 -4.79 -3.33 -6.88
CA LEU A 66 -4.96 -2.93 -5.48
C LEU A 66 -6.09 -3.68 -4.78
N SER A 67 -7.18 -4.00 -5.49
CA SER A 67 -8.32 -4.72 -4.91
C SER A 67 -8.09 -6.23 -4.78
N HIS A 68 -7.30 -6.84 -5.66
CA HIS A 68 -7.18 -8.29 -5.73
C HIS A 68 -5.77 -8.83 -5.45
N GLY A 69 -4.75 -7.97 -5.40
CA GLY A 69 -3.36 -8.38 -5.13
C GLY A 69 -2.74 -9.28 -6.22
N ILE A 70 -3.34 -9.35 -7.40
CA ILE A 70 -2.94 -10.29 -8.46
C ILE A 70 -1.88 -9.62 -9.34
N THR A 71 -0.71 -10.26 -9.43
CA THR A 71 0.36 -10.02 -10.42
C THR A 71 -0.01 -10.61 -11.77
#